data_AF-A0A3G3GMU8-F1
#
_entry.id   AF-A0A3G3GMU8-F1
#
_cell.length_a   1.000
_cell.length_b   1.000
_cell.length_c   1.000
_cell.angle_alpha   90.00
_cell.angle_beta   90.00
_cell.angle_gamma   90.00
#
_symmetry.space_group_name_H-M   'P 1'
#
loop_
_entity.id
_entity.type
_entity.pdbx_description
1 polymer ?
#
loop_
_entity_poly.entity_id
_entity_poly.type
_entity_poly.pdbx_seq_one_letter_code
_entity_poly.pdbx_strand_id
1 'polypeptide(L)'
;MSLIVYIVENVYIIFKFPNFQIRKKMGPLDKYILREDALEATDNGFQLKFQSHWYRALPLSCMDFSLKLNGQEIEKSLFKIKANGNEYSYDQLPELDKEWLFILDRGILEVAQPLEKGSEYEVEFKFDLHIPYILVGPQATPLLASSVVKCPLTPNGGINTSIENSVQKSNISLKPKTENSANKAPIGGVGAKTPPSGAGGAIKLATSLFSYAYEWNYGQFSLEDVIAETRKRDLGTGLEIIGFQSLRGFPYISDQTEKEVKNLLDKYEFEPVALDANIDVAIKRHAKMSIDETVEYIKPQILAAQKLGFPILRCQTTAPAEVYQKLVPFAEKANVVMGIELHTPYSVDHPSVIKMAEMFGQMQTHVLGFVPDMGTCMRAIPEALLTSFKTAGVTDEMIAITKEIWHKDIPTPAKFGELAQRLVPMGATPPQIGRLNMAFSMNGRQPVENWKEIMPYVVHVHGKFYGFDENGDEPSIDYPAIFKVFHEGGYKGYISSEYEGSAFTDEFDAFDMVEKQHQLWKRILQNF
;
A
#
# COMPACT_ATOMS: atom_id res chain seq x y z
N MET A 1 -31.56 18.40 33.55
CA MET A 1 -31.86 19.54 32.66
C MET A 1 -31.21 19.20 31.33
N SER A 2 -32.03 19.11 30.30
CA SER A 2 -31.90 18.15 29.19
C SER A 2 -30.82 18.52 28.16
N LEU A 3 -29.97 17.55 27.81
CA LEU A 3 -29.08 17.63 26.64
C LEU A 3 -29.84 17.03 25.45
N ILE A 4 -30.13 17.87 24.46
CA ILE A 4 -30.97 17.55 23.31
C ILE A 4 -30.18 16.69 22.32
N VAL A 5 -30.74 15.50 22.06
CA VAL A 5 -30.37 14.59 20.96
C VAL A 5 -30.93 15.17 19.67
N TYR A 6 -30.09 15.44 18.66
CA TYR A 6 -30.54 15.65 17.30
C TYR A 6 -30.23 14.40 16.47
N ILE A 7 -31.28 13.60 16.28
CA ILE A 7 -31.45 12.72 15.13
C ILE A 7 -31.94 13.63 13.99
N VAL A 8 -31.28 13.59 12.83
CA VAL A 8 -31.84 14.21 11.61
C VAL A 8 -31.91 13.15 10.53
N GLU A 9 -33.15 12.82 10.21
CA GLU A 9 -33.60 11.93 9.15
C GLU A 9 -33.33 12.52 7.75
N ASN A 10 -33.30 11.61 6.79
CA ASN A 10 -33.25 11.78 5.34
C ASN A 10 -33.87 13.08 4.79
N VAL A 11 -33.09 13.83 4.01
CA VAL A 11 -33.61 14.75 2.98
C VAL A 11 -32.85 14.52 1.68
N TYR A 12 -33.51 13.91 0.70
CA TYR A 12 -33.08 13.90 -0.69
C TYR A 12 -33.42 15.27 -1.30
N ILE A 13 -32.41 16.01 -1.76
CA ILE A 13 -32.62 17.19 -2.61
C ILE A 13 -32.10 16.84 -4.01
N ILE A 14 -33.04 16.68 -4.95
CA ILE A 14 -32.78 16.50 -6.38
C ILE A 14 -32.57 17.87 -7.01
N PHE A 15 -31.34 18.19 -7.40
CA PHE A 15 -31.07 19.29 -8.33
C PHE A 15 -30.91 18.74 -9.74
N LYS A 16 -31.83 19.12 -10.63
CA LYS A 16 -31.68 18.96 -12.09
C LYS A 16 -30.83 20.12 -12.61
N PHE A 17 -29.61 19.82 -13.06
CA PHE A 17 -28.86 20.70 -13.96
C PHE A 17 -28.64 19.99 -15.30
N PRO A 18 -28.90 20.64 -16.44
CA PRO A 18 -28.67 20.05 -17.75
C PRO A 18 -27.19 20.15 -18.14
N ASN A 19 -26.65 19.04 -18.64
CA ASN A 19 -25.44 18.94 -19.46
C ASN A 19 -24.15 19.58 -18.94
N PHE A 20 -23.54 18.96 -17.93
CA PHE A 20 -22.09 18.89 -17.78
C PHE A 20 -21.75 17.53 -17.16
N GLN A 21 -21.27 16.57 -17.98
CA GLN A 21 -20.67 15.34 -17.46
C GLN A 21 -19.32 15.69 -16.84
N ILE A 22 -19.32 16.16 -15.60
CA ILE A 22 -18.12 16.11 -14.77
C ILE A 22 -18.00 14.65 -14.35
N ARG A 23 -17.22 13.85 -15.08
CA ARG A 23 -16.71 12.59 -14.53
C ARG A 23 -15.93 12.99 -13.27
N LYS A 24 -16.47 12.72 -12.08
CA LYS A 24 -15.67 12.70 -10.84
C LYS A 24 -14.48 11.80 -11.16
N LYS A 25 -13.26 12.37 -11.27
CA LYS A 25 -12.06 11.58 -11.56
C LYS A 25 -11.97 10.54 -10.44
N MET A 26 -12.15 9.27 -10.81
CA MET A 26 -12.09 8.13 -9.91
C MET A 26 -10.63 7.97 -9.42
N GLY A 27 -10.39 7.22 -8.36
CA GLY A 27 -9.03 6.86 -7.97
C GLY A 27 -8.31 6.14 -9.13
N PRO A 28 -6.97 6.22 -9.23
CA PRO A 28 -6.21 5.60 -10.32
C PRO A 28 -6.60 4.16 -10.65
N LEU A 29 -6.88 3.34 -9.63
CA LEU A 29 -7.24 1.92 -9.79
C LEU A 29 -8.72 1.67 -10.04
N ASP A 30 -9.60 2.62 -9.72
CA ASP A 30 -11.05 2.40 -9.77
C ASP A 30 -11.55 2.10 -11.20
N LYS A 31 -10.86 2.64 -12.21
CA LYS A 31 -11.17 2.40 -13.63
C LYS A 31 -11.02 0.94 -14.05
N TYR A 32 -10.36 0.11 -13.23
CA TYR A 32 -10.14 -1.30 -13.50
C TYR A 32 -11.08 -2.22 -12.73
N ILE A 33 -11.94 -1.67 -11.85
CA ILE A 33 -12.93 -2.47 -11.11
C ILE A 33 -13.83 -3.21 -12.11
N LEU A 34 -14.34 -2.51 -13.13
CA LEU A 34 -15.10 -3.10 -14.24
C LEU A 34 -14.37 -2.83 -15.57
N ARG A 35 -14.03 -3.90 -16.28
CA ARG A 35 -13.47 -3.86 -17.64
C ARG A 35 -14.59 -4.04 -18.68
N GLU A 36 -14.29 -3.81 -19.95
CA GLU A 36 -15.27 -3.91 -21.06
C GLU A 36 -15.93 -5.31 -21.14
N ASP A 37 -15.18 -6.36 -20.79
CA ASP A 37 -15.64 -7.75 -20.76
C ASP A 37 -16.30 -8.16 -19.42
N ALA A 38 -16.61 -7.21 -18.54
CA ALA A 38 -17.09 -7.50 -17.19
C ALA A 38 -18.48 -8.12 -17.15
N LEU A 39 -19.37 -7.83 -18.10
CA LEU A 39 -20.75 -8.27 -18.08
C LEU A 39 -20.99 -9.45 -19.03
N GLU A 40 -21.50 -10.55 -18.50
CA GLU A 40 -21.75 -11.79 -19.24
C GLU A 40 -23.15 -12.32 -18.92
N ALA A 41 -23.99 -12.53 -19.94
CA ALA A 41 -25.30 -13.16 -19.71
C ALA A 41 -25.16 -14.68 -19.64
N THR A 42 -25.77 -15.28 -18.62
CA THR A 42 -25.77 -16.73 -18.37
C THR A 42 -27.18 -17.31 -18.53
N ASP A 43 -27.31 -18.64 -18.55
CA ASP A 43 -28.62 -19.29 -18.70
C ASP A 43 -29.60 -18.97 -17.56
N ASN A 44 -29.07 -18.65 -16.37
CA ASN A 44 -29.86 -18.39 -15.15
C ASN A 44 -29.80 -16.92 -14.70
N GLY A 45 -29.18 -16.03 -15.49
CA GLY A 45 -29.03 -14.64 -15.11
C GLY A 45 -27.88 -13.92 -15.80
N PHE A 46 -27.00 -13.29 -15.03
CA PHE A 46 -25.74 -12.74 -15.53
C PHE A 46 -24.61 -12.83 -14.50
N GLN A 47 -23.39 -12.61 -14.97
CA GLN A 47 -22.19 -12.48 -14.18
C GLN A 47 -21.56 -11.11 -14.42
N LEU A 48 -21.12 -10.47 -13.33
CA LEU A 48 -20.34 -9.25 -13.33
C LEU A 48 -18.96 -9.53 -12.75
N LYS A 49 -17.92 -9.49 -13.59
CA LYS A 49 -16.53 -9.73 -13.20
C LYS A 49 -15.90 -8.43 -12.69
N PHE A 50 -15.47 -8.42 -11.43
CA PHE A 50 -14.85 -7.26 -10.79
C PHE A 50 -13.42 -7.51 -10.32
N GLN A 51 -12.59 -6.48 -10.25
CA GLN A 51 -11.24 -6.53 -9.70
C GLN A 51 -11.11 -5.61 -8.48
N SER A 52 -10.29 -6.00 -7.50
CA SER A 52 -9.95 -5.16 -6.34
C SER A 52 -9.27 -3.86 -6.77
N HIS A 53 -9.69 -2.73 -6.21
CA HIS A 53 -9.05 -1.42 -6.37
C HIS A 53 -8.05 -1.09 -5.25
N TRP A 54 -7.61 -2.10 -4.50
CA TRP A 54 -6.58 -1.96 -3.47
C TRP A 54 -5.23 -2.44 -3.98
N TYR A 55 -4.12 -1.98 -3.38
CA TYR A 55 -2.75 -2.34 -3.83
C TYR A 55 -2.30 -3.76 -3.47
N ARG A 56 -3.07 -4.47 -2.64
CA ARG A 56 -2.77 -5.86 -2.25
C ARG A 56 -4.03 -6.71 -2.16
N ALA A 57 -3.83 -8.02 -2.08
CA ALA A 57 -4.90 -8.97 -1.79
C ALA A 57 -5.61 -8.65 -0.47
N LEU A 58 -6.92 -8.86 -0.43
CA LEU A 58 -7.79 -8.72 0.74
C LEU A 58 -8.73 -9.93 0.81
N PRO A 59 -9.15 -10.35 2.02
CA PRO A 59 -10.16 -11.38 2.16
C PRO A 59 -11.54 -10.88 1.71
N LEU A 60 -12.42 -11.79 1.33
CA LEU A 60 -13.79 -11.47 0.94
C LEU A 60 -14.58 -10.84 2.10
N SER A 61 -14.22 -11.09 3.37
CA SER A 61 -14.79 -10.41 4.53
C SER A 61 -14.61 -8.90 4.55
N CYS A 62 -13.62 -8.39 3.80
CA CYS A 62 -13.39 -6.97 3.63
C CYS A 62 -14.29 -6.32 2.57
N MET A 63 -15.11 -7.09 1.84
CA MET A 63 -15.82 -6.60 0.65
C MET A 63 -17.31 -6.37 0.89
N ASP A 64 -17.86 -5.34 0.27
CA ASP A 64 -19.31 -5.09 0.18
C ASP A 64 -19.67 -4.50 -1.20
N PHE A 65 -20.87 -4.81 -1.68
CA PHE A 65 -21.30 -4.57 -3.05
C PHE A 65 -22.69 -3.95 -3.08
N SER A 66 -22.92 -3.03 -4.01
CA SER A 66 -24.25 -2.61 -4.47
C SER A 66 -24.23 -2.50 -5.99
N LEU A 67 -25.33 -2.88 -6.64
CA LEU A 67 -25.42 -2.92 -8.10
C LEU A 67 -26.74 -2.31 -8.54
N LYS A 68 -26.67 -1.42 -9.52
CA LYS A 68 -27.83 -0.97 -10.29
C LYS A 68 -27.65 -1.29 -11.76
N LEU A 69 -28.73 -1.70 -12.40
CA LEU A 69 -28.84 -1.82 -13.85
C LEU A 69 -29.91 -0.86 -14.35
N ASN A 70 -29.57 0.01 -15.32
CA ASN A 70 -30.48 1.01 -15.87
C ASN A 70 -31.16 1.86 -14.77
N GLY A 71 -30.41 2.16 -13.70
CA GLY A 71 -30.88 2.93 -12.55
C GLY A 71 -31.71 2.15 -11.52
N GLN A 72 -32.01 0.87 -11.74
CA GLN A 72 -32.74 0.01 -10.80
C GLN A 72 -31.77 -0.77 -9.91
N GLU A 73 -31.90 -0.65 -8.59
CA GLU A 73 -31.10 -1.42 -7.61
C GLU A 73 -31.47 -2.90 -7.68
N ILE A 74 -30.45 -3.75 -7.71
CA ILE A 74 -30.59 -5.20 -7.67
C ILE A 74 -30.54 -5.66 -6.21
N GLU A 75 -31.49 -6.50 -5.80
CA GLU A 75 -31.53 -7.03 -4.44
C GLU A 75 -30.31 -7.90 -4.14
N LYS A 76 -29.65 -7.63 -3.01
CA LYS A 76 -28.46 -8.37 -2.56
C LYS A 76 -28.73 -9.87 -2.31
N SER A 77 -29.99 -10.25 -2.06
CA SER A 77 -30.44 -11.64 -1.92
C SER A 77 -30.24 -12.46 -3.21
N LEU A 78 -30.14 -11.79 -4.37
CA LEU A 78 -29.90 -12.43 -5.67
C LEU A 78 -28.41 -12.64 -5.96
N PHE A 79 -27.53 -12.12 -5.11
CA PHE A 79 -26.08 -12.14 -5.34
C PHE A 79 -25.47 -13.46 -4.88
N LYS A 80 -24.65 -14.02 -5.76
CA LYS A 80 -23.66 -15.06 -5.46
C LYS A 80 -22.28 -14.56 -5.83
N ILE A 81 -21.32 -14.74 -4.93
CA ILE A 81 -19.94 -14.32 -5.12
C ILE A 81 -19.12 -15.56 -5.45
N LYS A 82 -18.37 -15.52 -6.55
CA LYS A 82 -17.41 -16.57 -6.91
C LYS A 82 -15.98 -16.01 -6.86
N ALA A 83 -15.13 -16.71 -6.14
CA ALA A 83 -13.69 -16.44 -6.03
C ALA A 83 -12.95 -17.76 -5.83
N ASN A 84 -11.74 -17.89 -6.38
CA ASN A 84 -10.88 -19.08 -6.26
C ASN A 84 -11.57 -20.42 -6.60
N GLY A 85 -12.58 -20.41 -7.47
CA GLY A 85 -13.37 -21.59 -7.84
C GLY A 85 -14.47 -21.99 -6.84
N ASN A 86 -14.65 -21.23 -5.76
CA ASN A 86 -15.71 -21.41 -4.78
C ASN A 86 -16.90 -20.47 -5.06
N GLU A 87 -18.06 -20.77 -4.47
CA GLU A 87 -19.29 -19.97 -4.58
C GLU A 87 -19.88 -19.72 -3.19
N TYR A 88 -20.27 -18.47 -2.93
CA TYR A 88 -20.80 -18.01 -1.64
C TYR A 88 -22.05 -17.15 -1.85
N SER A 89 -22.98 -17.17 -0.89
CA SER A 89 -24.04 -16.16 -0.84
C SER A 89 -23.49 -14.83 -0.31
N TYR A 90 -24.20 -13.74 -0.58
CA TYR A 90 -23.86 -12.42 -0.06
C TYR A 90 -23.76 -12.39 1.48
N ASP A 91 -24.69 -13.05 2.18
CA ASP A 91 -24.73 -13.05 3.65
C ASP A 91 -23.54 -13.78 4.29
N GLN A 92 -22.82 -14.62 3.54
CA GLN A 92 -21.62 -15.29 4.03
C GLN A 92 -20.38 -14.39 4.03
N LEU A 93 -20.35 -13.32 3.23
CA LEU A 93 -19.16 -12.46 3.05
C LEU A 93 -18.50 -12.06 4.38
N PRO A 94 -19.21 -11.55 5.41
CA PRO A 94 -18.59 -11.11 6.66
C PRO A 94 -17.73 -12.17 7.38
N GLU A 95 -18.00 -13.45 7.16
CA GLU A 95 -17.33 -14.58 7.81
C GLU A 95 -16.16 -15.16 6.98
N LEU A 96 -15.95 -14.67 5.76
CA LEU A 96 -14.94 -15.19 4.82
C LEU A 96 -13.56 -14.52 5.00
N ASP A 97 -13.05 -14.50 6.24
CA ASP A 97 -11.76 -13.89 6.61
C ASP A 97 -10.53 -14.72 6.17
N LYS A 98 -10.77 -15.90 5.59
CA LYS A 98 -9.75 -16.81 5.04
C LYS A 98 -9.83 -16.99 3.52
N GLU A 99 -10.85 -16.43 2.88
CA GLU A 99 -11.01 -16.51 1.42
C GLU A 99 -10.43 -15.25 0.78
N TRP A 100 -9.22 -15.34 0.23
CA TRP A 100 -8.48 -14.18 -0.29
C TRP A 100 -8.71 -13.97 -1.78
N LEU A 101 -9.06 -12.75 -2.17
CA LEU A 101 -9.02 -12.35 -3.57
C LEU A 101 -7.62 -11.81 -3.89
N PHE A 102 -6.84 -12.56 -4.69
CA PHE A 102 -5.55 -12.06 -5.16
C PHE A 102 -5.76 -10.90 -6.13
N ILE A 103 -4.85 -9.93 -6.09
CA ILE A 103 -5.04 -8.62 -6.73
C ILE A 103 -5.20 -8.65 -8.25
N LEU A 104 -4.56 -9.61 -8.90
CA LEU A 104 -4.65 -9.79 -10.36
C LEU A 104 -5.82 -10.69 -10.77
N ASP A 105 -6.54 -11.28 -9.81
CA ASP A 105 -7.72 -12.07 -10.09
C ASP A 105 -8.97 -11.20 -10.14
N ARG A 106 -9.99 -11.72 -10.83
CA ARG A 106 -11.31 -11.12 -10.86
C ARG A 106 -12.27 -11.98 -10.05
N GLY A 107 -12.96 -11.35 -9.11
CA GLY A 107 -14.14 -11.92 -8.49
C GLY A 107 -15.32 -11.87 -9.46
N ILE A 108 -16.30 -12.74 -9.25
CA ILE A 108 -17.53 -12.76 -10.04
C ILE A 108 -18.72 -12.54 -9.12
N LEU A 109 -19.53 -11.53 -9.42
CA LEU A 109 -20.86 -11.37 -8.86
C LEU A 109 -21.86 -11.99 -9.83
N GLU A 110 -22.34 -13.19 -9.54
CA GLU A 110 -23.44 -13.83 -10.26
C GLU A 110 -24.76 -13.35 -9.70
N VAL A 111 -25.68 -12.97 -10.59
CA VAL A 111 -26.99 -12.42 -10.23
C VAL A 111 -28.07 -13.23 -10.94
N ALA A 112 -29.01 -13.75 -10.17
CA ALA A 112 -30.14 -14.53 -10.65
C ALA A 112 -31.24 -13.66 -11.29
N GLN A 113 -30.86 -12.87 -12.31
CA GLN A 113 -31.75 -12.02 -13.09
C GLN A 113 -31.32 -12.07 -14.56
N PRO A 114 -32.18 -12.46 -15.51
CA PRO A 114 -31.80 -12.59 -16.91
C PRO A 114 -31.46 -11.24 -17.55
N LEU A 115 -30.45 -11.22 -18.43
CA LEU A 115 -30.17 -10.11 -19.35
C LEU A 115 -30.36 -10.54 -20.80
N GLU A 116 -30.78 -9.60 -21.63
CA GLU A 116 -30.85 -9.78 -23.08
C GLU A 116 -29.43 -9.67 -23.67
N LYS A 117 -29.04 -10.67 -24.46
CA LYS A 117 -27.72 -10.69 -25.10
C LYS A 117 -27.64 -9.59 -26.16
N GLY A 118 -26.54 -8.84 -26.17
CA GLY A 118 -26.31 -7.75 -27.14
C GLY A 118 -27.00 -6.42 -26.83
N SER A 119 -27.85 -6.37 -25.80
CA SER A 119 -28.42 -5.11 -25.31
C SER A 119 -27.42 -4.38 -24.40
N GLU A 120 -27.32 -3.06 -24.55
CA GLU A 120 -26.48 -2.22 -23.68
C GLU A 120 -27.19 -1.96 -22.35
N TYR A 121 -26.46 -2.09 -21.24
CA TYR A 121 -26.94 -1.80 -19.89
C TYR A 121 -26.08 -0.74 -19.23
N GLU A 122 -26.73 0.26 -18.64
CA GLU A 122 -26.07 1.21 -17.74
C GLU A 122 -25.82 0.53 -16.39
N VAL A 123 -24.56 0.15 -16.15
CA VAL A 123 -24.14 -0.51 -14.91
C VAL A 123 -23.61 0.55 -13.94
N GLU A 124 -24.20 0.62 -12.74
CA GLU A 124 -23.64 1.34 -11.60
C GLU A 124 -23.27 0.33 -10.51
N PHE A 125 -21.98 0.10 -10.33
CA PHE A 125 -21.44 -0.84 -9.35
C PHE A 125 -20.70 -0.07 -8.26
N LYS A 126 -21.19 -0.19 -7.03
CA LYS A 126 -20.52 0.31 -5.83
C LYS A 126 -19.74 -0.84 -5.20
N PHE A 127 -18.44 -0.65 -5.05
CA PHE A 127 -17.54 -1.59 -4.42
C PHE A 127 -16.87 -0.94 -3.22
N ASP A 128 -17.18 -1.48 -2.04
CA ASP A 128 -16.69 -1.01 -0.76
C ASP A 128 -15.64 -2.00 -0.22
N LEU A 129 -14.49 -1.48 0.18
CA LEU A 129 -13.44 -2.24 0.87
C LEU A 129 -13.25 -1.72 2.30
N HIS A 130 -13.43 -2.60 3.28
CA HIS A 130 -13.09 -2.38 4.68
C HIS A 130 -11.62 -2.75 4.91
N ILE A 131 -10.74 -1.75 4.95
CA ILE A 131 -9.29 -1.95 5.03
C ILE A 131 -8.87 -2.35 6.45
N PRO A 132 -8.45 -3.60 6.69
CA PRO A 132 -8.43 -4.19 8.03
C PRO A 132 -7.24 -3.77 8.91
N TYR A 133 -6.27 -3.06 8.34
CA TYR A 133 -5.07 -2.57 9.04
C TYR A 133 -5.04 -1.04 9.18
N ILE A 134 -5.91 -0.31 8.47
CA ILE A 134 -6.00 1.15 8.60
C ILE A 134 -7.20 1.45 9.49
N LEU A 135 -6.95 1.78 10.75
CA LEU A 135 -8.00 2.08 11.72
C LEU A 135 -8.22 3.59 11.82
N VAL A 136 -9.46 4.02 11.66
CA VAL A 136 -9.85 5.43 11.65
C VAL A 136 -10.89 5.74 12.73
N GLY A 137 -10.91 6.99 13.16
CA GLY A 137 -11.87 7.51 14.14
C GLY A 137 -11.63 7.01 15.57
N PRO A 138 -12.40 7.53 16.54
CA PRO A 138 -12.21 7.23 17.97
C PRO A 138 -12.58 5.79 18.33
N GLN A 139 -13.45 5.13 17.55
CA GLN A 139 -13.77 3.71 17.70
C GLN A 139 -12.73 2.80 17.02
N ALA A 140 -11.77 3.38 16.29
CA ALA A 140 -10.73 2.68 15.54
C ALA A 140 -11.34 1.57 14.66
N THR A 141 -12.26 1.97 13.80
CA THR A 141 -12.92 1.11 12.79
C THR A 141 -12.06 1.01 11.53
N PRO A 142 -12.12 -0.09 10.77
CA PRO A 142 -11.49 -0.17 9.45
C PRO A 142 -11.85 1.02 8.56
N LEU A 143 -10.85 1.55 7.85
CA LEU A 143 -11.07 2.55 6.80
C LEU A 143 -11.99 1.94 5.72
N LEU A 144 -13.04 2.68 5.36
CA LEU A 144 -13.89 2.33 4.24
C LEU A 144 -13.36 2.99 2.96
N ALA A 145 -12.78 2.20 2.07
CA ALA A 145 -12.37 2.59 0.73
C ALA A 145 -13.48 2.27 -0.28
N SER A 146 -14.37 3.24 -0.52
CA SER A 146 -15.53 3.11 -1.40
C SER A 146 -15.26 3.64 -2.80
N SER A 147 -15.65 2.86 -3.81
CA SER A 147 -15.62 3.28 -5.22
C SER A 147 -16.96 3.01 -5.89
N VAL A 148 -17.38 3.92 -6.77
CA VAL A 148 -18.60 3.77 -7.58
C VAL A 148 -18.21 3.89 -9.04
N VAL A 149 -18.38 2.80 -9.78
CA VAL A 149 -18.14 2.75 -11.23
C VAL A 149 -19.46 2.83 -11.96
N LYS A 150 -19.56 3.75 -12.93
CA LYS A 150 -20.71 3.85 -13.83
C LYS A 150 -20.23 3.72 -15.27
N CYS A 151 -20.69 2.69 -15.96
CA CYS A 151 -20.32 2.45 -17.36
C CYS A 151 -21.41 1.68 -18.11
N PRO A 152 -21.61 1.96 -19.40
CA PRO A 152 -22.38 1.08 -20.27
C PRO A 152 -21.61 -0.22 -20.49
N LEU A 153 -22.28 -1.36 -20.36
CA LEU A 153 -21.73 -2.69 -20.66
C LEU A 153 -22.73 -3.51 -21.45
N THR A 154 -22.23 -4.31 -22.39
CA THR A 154 -23.07 -5.22 -23.22
C THR A 154 -22.77 -6.67 -22.86
N PRO A 155 -23.76 -7.48 -22.43
CA PRO A 155 -23.56 -8.88 -22.10
C PRO A 155 -23.07 -9.65 -23.33
N ASN A 156 -21.93 -10.33 -23.18
CA ASN A 156 -21.26 -11.06 -24.27
C ASN A 156 -20.80 -10.17 -25.44
N GLY A 157 -20.59 -8.87 -25.20
CA GLY A 157 -20.08 -7.90 -26.18
C GLY A 157 -18.61 -8.12 -26.55
N GLY A 158 -18.32 -9.21 -27.26
CA GLY A 158 -17.18 -9.35 -28.16
C GLY A 158 -15.77 -9.28 -27.56
N ILE A 159 -15.19 -10.45 -27.29
CA ILE A 159 -13.80 -10.68 -27.66
C ILE A 159 -13.78 -10.65 -29.19
N ASN A 160 -13.27 -9.58 -29.81
CA ASN A 160 -12.71 -9.72 -31.14
C ASN A 160 -11.30 -10.27 -30.94
N THR A 161 -11.12 -11.56 -31.22
CA THR A 161 -9.82 -12.23 -31.23
C THR A 161 -8.99 -11.67 -32.39
N SER A 162 -8.44 -10.47 -32.19
CA SER A 162 -7.42 -9.85 -33.03
C SER A 162 -6.64 -8.79 -32.25
N ILE A 163 -6.29 -9.08 -31.00
CA ILE A 163 -5.06 -8.51 -30.45
C ILE A 163 -3.99 -9.56 -30.77
N GLU A 164 -3.55 -9.54 -32.02
CA GLU A 164 -2.14 -9.84 -32.24
C GLU A 164 -1.39 -8.86 -31.35
N ASN A 165 -0.64 -9.39 -30.39
CA ASN A 165 0.39 -8.68 -29.66
C ASN A 165 1.37 -8.06 -30.66
N SER A 166 1.00 -6.89 -31.18
CA SER A 166 1.83 -6.03 -32.03
C SER A 166 2.31 -4.85 -31.20
N VAL A 167 2.91 -5.15 -30.05
CA VAL A 167 3.90 -4.26 -29.48
C VAL A 167 5.23 -4.67 -30.09
N GLN A 168 5.84 -3.73 -30.82
CA GLN A 168 7.18 -3.86 -31.35
C GLN A 168 8.10 -4.40 -30.26
N LYS A 169 8.54 -5.66 -30.41
CA LYS A 169 9.76 -6.13 -29.77
C LYS A 169 10.86 -5.21 -30.27
N SER A 170 11.26 -4.24 -29.46
CA SER A 170 12.56 -3.63 -29.62
C SER A 170 13.56 -4.77 -29.53
N ASN A 171 14.20 -5.10 -30.66
CA ASN A 171 15.22 -6.13 -30.75
C ASN A 171 16.43 -5.69 -29.91
N ILE A 172 16.39 -5.94 -28.61
CA ILE A 172 17.55 -5.75 -27.74
C ILE A 172 18.45 -6.98 -27.94
N SER A 173 19.42 -6.80 -28.82
CA SER A 173 20.49 -7.75 -29.07
C SER A 173 21.35 -7.88 -27.81
N LEU A 174 21.11 -8.96 -27.04
CA LEU A 174 21.98 -9.37 -25.94
C LEU A 174 23.33 -9.83 -26.53
N LYS A 175 24.38 -9.02 -26.36
CA LYS A 175 25.76 -9.48 -26.54
C LYS A 175 26.32 -9.87 -25.16
N PRO A 176 26.76 -11.13 -24.97
CA PRO A 176 27.40 -11.53 -23.74
C PRO A 176 28.81 -10.92 -23.69
N LYS A 177 29.17 -10.29 -22.57
CA LYS A 177 30.57 -9.99 -22.24
C LYS A 177 31.04 -10.93 -21.15
N THR A 178 31.84 -11.89 -21.60
CA THR A 178 33.02 -12.52 -20.99
C THR A 178 33.33 -12.28 -19.50
N GLU A 179 33.44 -13.42 -18.83
CA GLU A 179 34.13 -13.78 -17.59
C GLU A 179 35.24 -12.85 -17.08
N ASN A 180 35.29 -12.67 -15.76
CA ASN A 180 36.55 -12.77 -15.03
C ASN A 180 36.38 -13.25 -13.57
N SER A 181 36.98 -14.41 -13.34
CA SER A 181 37.68 -14.91 -12.14
C SER A 181 37.16 -14.60 -10.73
N ALA A 182 36.57 -15.66 -10.16
CA ALA A 182 36.69 -16.17 -8.80
C ALA A 182 37.66 -15.47 -7.83
N ASN A 183 37.14 -15.16 -6.63
CA ASN A 183 37.84 -15.44 -5.37
C ASN A 183 36.84 -15.83 -4.28
N LYS A 184 36.97 -17.08 -3.80
CA LYS A 184 36.25 -17.61 -2.63
C LYS A 184 36.99 -17.21 -1.36
N ALA A 185 36.26 -16.79 -0.34
CA ALA A 185 36.73 -16.78 1.05
C ALA A 185 35.54 -17.02 2.01
N PRO A 186 35.77 -17.56 3.22
CA PRO A 186 34.96 -18.64 3.77
C PRO A 186 33.95 -18.23 4.84
N ILE A 187 33.02 -19.16 5.08
CA ILE A 187 32.00 -19.18 6.14
C ILE A 187 32.68 -19.37 7.50
N GLY A 188 32.36 -18.50 8.47
CA GLY A 188 32.74 -18.64 9.89
C GLY A 188 31.86 -17.75 10.76
N GLY A 189 31.22 -18.33 11.78
CA GLY A 189 30.12 -17.72 12.53
C GLY A 189 30.50 -16.93 13.80
N VAL A 190 29.46 -16.24 14.25
CA VAL A 190 29.01 -15.82 15.61
C VAL A 190 29.97 -15.02 16.51
N GLY A 191 29.52 -13.81 16.82
CA GLY A 191 29.90 -13.05 18.02
C GLY A 191 29.21 -11.69 18.05
N ALA A 192 28.32 -11.46 19.00
CA ALA A 192 27.70 -10.16 19.26
C ALA A 192 28.78 -9.09 19.44
N LYS A 193 28.77 -8.05 18.60
CA LYS A 193 29.59 -6.85 18.79
C LYS A 193 28.76 -5.60 18.52
N THR A 194 28.73 -4.74 19.53
CA THR A 194 28.46 -3.30 19.43
C THR A 194 29.11 -2.70 18.17
N PRO A 195 28.47 -1.74 17.48
CA PRO A 195 29.02 -1.19 16.25
C PRO A 195 30.34 -0.46 16.55
N PRO A 196 31.41 -0.67 15.76
CA PRO A 196 32.64 0.08 15.89
C PRO A 196 32.43 1.49 15.31
N SER A 197 32.75 2.50 16.13
CA SER A 197 32.95 3.88 15.69
C SER A 197 34.18 3.98 14.77
N GLY A 198 33.97 4.40 13.52
CA GLY A 198 35.03 4.85 12.60
C GLY A 198 35.33 3.95 11.39
N ALA A 199 35.31 4.56 10.19
CA ALA A 199 35.68 4.08 8.84
C ALA A 199 34.59 3.44 7.93
N GLY A 200 34.02 4.27 7.04
CA GLY A 200 33.72 4.05 5.61
C GLY A 200 32.95 2.81 5.14
N GLY A 201 31.62 2.80 5.23
CA GLY A 201 30.76 1.95 4.39
C GLY A 201 29.55 2.76 3.91
N ALA A 202 29.22 2.66 2.62
CA ALA A 202 28.17 3.48 2.02
C ALA A 202 26.76 2.91 2.29
N ILE A 203 25.78 3.80 2.45
CA ILE A 203 24.35 3.46 2.43
C ILE A 203 24.03 2.76 1.11
N LYS A 204 23.29 1.66 1.18
CA LYS A 204 22.88 0.90 0.00
C LYS A 204 21.48 1.31 -0.47
N LEU A 205 21.21 1.13 -1.75
CA LEU A 205 19.90 1.45 -2.34
C LEU A 205 19.14 0.18 -2.72
N ALA A 206 17.85 0.18 -2.44
CA ALA A 206 16.90 -0.86 -2.78
C ALA A 206 15.66 -0.27 -3.45
N THR A 207 14.86 -1.12 -4.08
CA THR A 207 13.52 -0.76 -4.54
C THR A 207 12.50 -1.67 -3.88
N SER A 208 11.46 -1.07 -3.32
CA SER A 208 10.25 -1.78 -2.88
C SER A 208 9.31 -1.93 -4.06
N LEU A 209 8.84 -3.16 -4.30
CA LEU A 209 7.86 -3.43 -5.35
C LEU A 209 6.51 -2.73 -5.12
N PHE A 210 6.26 -2.18 -3.93
CA PHE A 210 5.13 -1.28 -3.66
C PHE A 210 5.13 -0.08 -4.62
N SER A 211 6.31 0.42 -5.00
CA SER A 211 6.44 1.56 -5.91
C SER A 211 5.74 1.33 -7.25
N TYR A 212 5.60 0.08 -7.67
CA TYR A 212 4.98 -0.33 -8.93
C TYR A 212 3.57 -0.90 -8.74
N ALA A 213 2.94 -0.70 -7.59
CA ALA A 213 1.64 -1.29 -7.30
C ALA A 213 0.57 -0.91 -8.34
N TYR A 214 0.62 0.32 -8.86
CA TYR A 214 -0.30 0.77 -9.89
C TYR A 214 -0.12 0.00 -11.21
N GLU A 215 1.12 -0.05 -11.71
CA GLU A 215 1.52 -0.74 -12.94
C GLU A 215 1.28 -2.25 -12.84
N TRP A 216 1.59 -2.83 -11.68
CA TRP A 216 1.32 -4.22 -11.36
C TRP A 216 -0.18 -4.53 -11.47
N ASN A 217 -1.02 -3.74 -10.81
CA ASN A 217 -2.47 -3.96 -10.75
C ASN A 217 -3.17 -3.84 -12.09
N TYR A 218 -2.55 -3.11 -13.02
CA TYR A 218 -3.02 -3.04 -14.39
C TYR A 218 -2.98 -4.42 -15.08
N GLY A 219 -2.16 -5.35 -14.57
CA GLY A 219 -2.04 -6.72 -15.06
C GLY A 219 -1.24 -6.82 -16.36
N GLN A 220 -0.45 -5.80 -16.69
CA GLN A 220 0.43 -5.79 -17.86
C GLN A 220 1.83 -6.35 -17.57
N PHE A 221 2.22 -6.39 -16.30
CA PHE A 221 3.54 -6.85 -15.88
C PHE A 221 3.42 -8.14 -15.06
N SER A 222 4.27 -9.11 -15.37
CA SER A 222 4.55 -10.25 -14.49
C SER A 222 5.57 -9.87 -13.41
N LEU A 223 5.75 -10.72 -12.39
CA LEU A 223 6.74 -10.50 -11.33
C LEU A 223 8.14 -10.34 -11.90
N GLU A 224 8.45 -11.15 -12.91
CA GLU A 224 9.71 -11.07 -13.63
C GLU A 224 9.86 -9.76 -14.40
N ASP A 225 8.82 -9.27 -15.09
CA ASP A 225 8.92 -8.04 -15.87
C ASP A 225 9.26 -6.83 -14.99
N VAL A 226 8.63 -6.72 -13.82
CA VAL A 226 8.90 -5.64 -12.87
C VAL A 226 10.34 -5.73 -12.36
N ILE A 227 10.80 -6.91 -11.91
CA ILE A 227 12.16 -7.12 -11.39
C ILE A 227 13.21 -6.86 -12.49
N ALA A 228 12.95 -7.33 -13.71
CA ALA A 228 13.84 -7.15 -14.85
C ALA A 228 13.99 -5.67 -15.20
N GLU A 229 12.89 -4.91 -15.23
CA GLU A 229 12.93 -3.47 -15.53
C GLU A 229 13.64 -2.69 -14.41
N THR A 230 13.41 -3.03 -13.14
CA THR A 230 14.14 -2.45 -12.00
C THR A 230 15.65 -2.66 -12.12
N ARG A 231 16.11 -3.87 -12.49
CA ARG A 231 17.53 -4.14 -12.70
C ARG A 231 18.09 -3.42 -13.92
N LYS A 232 17.36 -3.44 -15.04
CA LYS A 232 17.76 -2.80 -16.30
C LYS A 232 18.03 -1.29 -16.11
N ARG A 233 17.29 -0.64 -15.22
CA ARG A 233 17.42 0.79 -14.89
C ARG A 233 18.41 1.08 -13.75
N ASP A 234 19.11 0.08 -13.23
CA ASP A 234 20.08 0.22 -12.12
C ASP A 234 19.47 0.90 -10.87
N LEU A 235 18.27 0.45 -10.50
CA LEU A 235 17.49 0.99 -9.37
C LEU A 235 17.88 0.28 -8.06
N GLY A 236 19.17 0.31 -7.74
CA GLY A 236 19.71 -0.29 -6.52
C GLY A 236 19.98 -1.80 -6.64
N THR A 237 20.63 -2.36 -5.62
CA THR A 237 21.02 -3.78 -5.57
C THR A 237 20.15 -4.60 -4.63
N GLY A 238 19.38 -3.94 -3.77
CA GLY A 238 18.43 -4.58 -2.87
C GLY A 238 17.02 -4.63 -3.46
N LEU A 239 16.28 -5.67 -3.14
CA LEU A 239 14.85 -5.77 -3.48
C LEU A 239 14.02 -6.02 -2.23
N GLU A 240 12.88 -5.35 -2.17
CA GLU A 240 11.86 -5.55 -1.15
C GLU A 240 10.54 -5.93 -1.81
N ILE A 241 9.87 -6.95 -1.27
CA ILE A 241 8.67 -7.55 -1.85
C ILE A 241 7.50 -7.43 -0.86
N ILE A 242 6.33 -7.05 -1.36
CA ILE A 242 5.11 -7.00 -0.56
C ILE A 242 4.37 -8.32 -0.75
N GLY A 243 4.34 -9.16 0.28
CA GLY A 243 3.84 -10.53 0.18
C GLY A 243 2.41 -10.60 -0.38
N PHE A 244 1.49 -9.86 0.22
CA PHE A 244 0.07 -9.83 -0.20
C PHE A 244 -0.18 -9.12 -1.55
N GLN A 245 0.78 -8.37 -2.09
CA GLN A 245 0.68 -7.75 -3.41
C GLN A 245 1.22 -8.68 -4.50
N SER A 246 2.40 -9.24 -4.25
CA SER A 246 3.21 -9.88 -5.30
C SER A 246 3.12 -11.39 -5.31
N LEU A 247 2.78 -12.03 -4.19
CA LEU A 247 2.85 -13.48 -4.03
C LEU A 247 1.47 -14.10 -3.83
N ARG A 248 1.00 -14.82 -4.85
CA ARG A 248 -0.24 -15.58 -4.78
C ARG A 248 -0.17 -16.65 -3.68
N GLY A 249 -1.19 -16.71 -2.83
CA GLY A 249 -1.25 -17.66 -1.71
C GLY A 249 -0.47 -17.25 -0.46
N PHE A 250 0.14 -16.06 -0.45
CA PHE A 250 0.76 -15.50 0.76
C PHE A 250 -0.22 -15.50 1.95
N PRO A 251 0.20 -15.91 3.16
CA PRO A 251 1.59 -16.15 3.60
C PRO A 251 2.15 -17.56 3.37
N TYR A 252 1.41 -18.46 2.74
CA TYR A 252 1.83 -19.86 2.56
C TYR A 252 2.60 -20.04 1.25
N ILE A 253 3.93 -19.99 1.34
CA ILE A 253 4.83 -20.09 0.18
C ILE A 253 4.97 -21.55 -0.27
N SER A 254 4.51 -21.85 -1.49
CA SER A 254 4.74 -23.13 -2.16
C SER A 254 6.21 -23.31 -2.57
N ASP A 255 6.66 -24.55 -2.76
CA ASP A 255 8.04 -24.82 -3.22
C ASP A 255 8.30 -24.25 -4.62
N GLN A 256 7.25 -24.21 -5.45
CA GLN A 256 7.34 -23.59 -6.78
C GLN A 256 7.54 -22.07 -6.68
N THR A 257 6.76 -21.40 -5.82
CA THR A 257 6.91 -19.95 -5.57
C THR A 257 8.26 -19.63 -4.96
N GLU A 258 8.74 -20.44 -4.02
CA GLU A 258 10.08 -20.28 -3.45
C GLU A 258 11.16 -20.34 -4.52
N LYS A 259 11.11 -21.38 -5.38
CA LYS A 259 12.06 -21.56 -6.47
C LYS A 259 12.00 -20.41 -7.47
N GLU A 260 10.80 -19.96 -7.81
CA GLU A 260 10.59 -18.82 -8.73
C GLU A 260 11.22 -17.55 -8.17
N VAL A 261 10.87 -17.15 -6.94
CA VAL A 261 11.37 -15.92 -6.32
C VAL A 261 12.90 -15.96 -6.17
N LYS A 262 13.46 -17.07 -5.67
CA LYS A 262 14.92 -17.22 -5.54
C LYS A 262 15.63 -17.17 -6.88
N ASN A 263 15.08 -17.84 -7.91
CA ASN A 263 15.63 -17.77 -9.26
C ASN A 263 15.60 -16.36 -9.83
N LEU A 264 14.55 -15.56 -9.57
CA LEU A 264 14.48 -14.18 -10.04
C LEU A 264 15.51 -13.29 -9.34
N LEU A 265 15.64 -13.43 -8.01
CA LEU A 265 16.66 -12.72 -7.24
C LEU A 265 18.07 -13.05 -7.75
N ASP A 266 18.38 -14.33 -7.96
CA ASP A 266 19.68 -14.77 -8.47
C ASP A 266 19.92 -14.31 -9.91
N LYS A 267 18.93 -14.48 -10.80
CA LYS A 267 19.02 -14.13 -12.23
C LYS A 267 19.29 -12.64 -12.45
N TYR A 268 18.66 -11.79 -11.65
CA TYR A 268 18.79 -10.33 -11.74
C TYR A 268 19.74 -9.76 -10.67
N GLU A 269 20.48 -10.62 -9.97
CA GLU A 269 21.52 -10.26 -9.00
C GLU A 269 21.04 -9.29 -7.90
N PHE A 270 19.84 -9.51 -7.36
CA PHE A 270 19.28 -8.74 -6.24
C PHE A 270 19.56 -9.41 -4.90
N GLU A 271 19.97 -8.60 -3.92
CA GLU A 271 19.97 -8.99 -2.50
C GLU A 271 18.54 -8.88 -1.95
N PRO A 272 17.97 -9.94 -1.34
CA PRO A 272 16.70 -9.82 -0.63
C PRO A 272 16.87 -8.96 0.62
N VAL A 273 16.12 -7.86 0.71
CA VAL A 273 16.25 -6.89 1.81
C VAL A 273 15.16 -7.09 2.86
N ALA A 274 13.91 -6.89 2.47
CA ALA A 274 12.76 -7.07 3.34
C ALA A 274 11.60 -7.72 2.60
N LEU A 275 10.84 -8.55 3.32
CA LEU A 275 9.53 -9.02 2.91
C LEU A 275 8.49 -8.31 3.76
N ASP A 276 7.50 -7.70 3.12
CA ASP A 276 6.53 -6.89 3.85
C ASP A 276 5.34 -7.73 4.27
N ALA A 277 5.07 -7.70 5.57
CA ALA A 277 3.90 -8.25 6.20
C ALA A 277 2.76 -7.23 6.21
N ASN A 278 1.53 -7.75 6.27
CA ASN A 278 0.38 -6.96 6.72
C ASN A 278 -0.10 -7.54 8.05
N ILE A 279 -0.60 -6.66 8.92
CA ILE A 279 -1.14 -6.97 10.23
C ILE A 279 -2.58 -6.48 10.24
N ASP A 280 -3.47 -7.36 9.77
CA ASP A 280 -4.88 -7.08 9.53
C ASP A 280 -5.68 -7.23 10.83
N VAL A 281 -5.35 -6.41 11.83
CA VAL A 281 -5.93 -6.49 13.19
C VAL A 281 -7.46 -6.45 13.20
N ALA A 282 -8.11 -5.87 12.18
CA ALA A 282 -9.56 -5.86 12.01
C ALA A 282 -10.03 -6.65 10.78
N ILE A 283 -9.37 -7.78 10.48
CA ILE A 283 -9.75 -8.71 9.40
C ILE A 283 -11.17 -9.29 9.58
N LYS A 284 -11.63 -9.40 10.83
CA LYS A 284 -12.97 -9.83 11.19
C LYS A 284 -13.89 -8.61 11.22
N ARG A 285 -15.00 -8.65 10.49
CA ARG A 285 -15.92 -7.51 10.35
C ARG A 285 -16.52 -7.03 11.69
N HIS A 286 -16.61 -7.93 12.67
CA HIS A 286 -17.26 -7.69 13.96
C HIS A 286 -16.29 -7.51 15.15
N ALA A 287 -14.99 -7.75 14.96
CA ALA A 287 -14.04 -7.72 16.08
C ALA A 287 -12.60 -7.46 15.63
N LYS A 288 -11.79 -6.95 16.55
CA LYS A 288 -10.34 -6.92 16.37
C LYS A 288 -9.74 -8.23 16.85
N MET A 289 -8.65 -8.66 16.21
CA MET A 289 -7.82 -9.74 16.71
C MET A 289 -7.26 -9.37 18.09
N SER A 290 -7.26 -10.35 18.99
CA SER A 290 -6.52 -10.30 20.24
C SER A 290 -5.01 -10.31 19.99
N ILE A 291 -4.22 -10.10 21.04
CA ILE A 291 -2.76 -10.21 21.00
C ILE A 291 -2.34 -11.59 20.49
N ASP A 292 -2.93 -12.67 21.01
CA ASP A 292 -2.54 -14.04 20.65
C ASP A 292 -2.96 -14.38 19.22
N GLU A 293 -4.14 -13.94 18.78
CA GLU A 293 -4.55 -14.09 17.38
C GLU A 293 -3.62 -13.34 16.43
N THR A 294 -3.18 -12.13 16.81
CA THR A 294 -2.24 -11.33 16.01
C THR A 294 -0.86 -12.01 15.95
N VAL A 295 -0.39 -12.62 17.04
CA VAL A 295 0.84 -13.43 17.07
C VAL A 295 0.74 -14.60 16.10
N GLU A 296 -0.34 -15.38 16.15
CA GLU A 296 -0.54 -16.51 15.23
C GLU A 296 -0.70 -16.05 13.77
N TYR A 297 -1.27 -14.86 13.54
CA TYR A 297 -1.40 -14.27 12.21
C TYR A 297 -0.05 -13.87 11.57
N ILE A 298 0.92 -13.43 12.38
CA ILE A 298 2.24 -12.99 11.90
C ILE A 298 3.20 -14.17 11.70
N LYS A 299 3.08 -15.25 12.49
CA LYS A 299 4.00 -16.41 12.41
C LYS A 299 4.18 -16.99 10.99
N PRO A 300 3.12 -17.24 10.19
CA PRO A 300 3.28 -17.70 8.81
C PRO A 300 4.06 -16.72 7.92
N GLN A 301 3.95 -15.41 8.17
CA GLN A 301 4.66 -14.38 7.43
C GLN A 301 6.16 -14.39 7.76
N ILE A 302 6.52 -14.61 9.03
CA ILE A 302 7.92 -14.84 9.44
C ILE A 302 8.51 -16.08 8.74
N LEU A 303 7.74 -17.18 8.68
CA LEU A 303 8.17 -18.38 7.98
C LEU A 303 8.30 -18.15 6.46
N ALA A 304 7.44 -17.32 5.87
CA ALA A 304 7.55 -16.92 4.47
C ALA A 304 8.87 -16.17 4.21
N ALA A 305 9.22 -15.20 5.06
CA ALA A 305 10.49 -14.47 4.97
C ALA A 305 11.68 -15.43 5.09
N GLN A 306 11.67 -16.33 6.08
CA GLN A 306 12.70 -17.35 6.24
C GLN A 306 12.83 -18.24 5.00
N LYS A 307 11.72 -18.77 4.48
CA LYS A 307 11.70 -19.69 3.34
C LYS A 307 12.22 -19.00 2.08
N LEU A 308 11.82 -17.76 1.83
CA LEU A 308 12.24 -16.97 0.67
C LEU A 308 13.67 -16.41 0.81
N GLY A 309 14.22 -16.36 2.02
CA GLY A 309 15.58 -15.86 2.28
C GLY A 309 15.66 -14.36 2.56
N PHE A 310 14.54 -13.72 2.92
CA PHE A 310 14.54 -12.31 3.34
C PHE A 310 14.95 -12.19 4.82
N PRO A 311 15.97 -11.38 5.15
CA PRO A 311 16.46 -11.27 6.52
C PRO A 311 15.53 -10.43 7.41
N ILE A 312 14.68 -9.59 6.81
CA ILE A 312 13.77 -8.68 7.51
C ILE A 312 12.33 -9.00 7.09
N LEU A 313 11.45 -9.10 8.07
CA LEU A 313 10.01 -8.99 7.88
C LEU A 313 9.60 -7.57 8.29
N ARG A 314 9.17 -6.74 7.34
CA ARG A 314 8.64 -5.40 7.67
C ARG A 314 7.23 -5.55 8.22
N CYS A 315 7.00 -4.99 9.39
CA CYS A 315 5.76 -5.08 10.16
C CYS A 315 5.18 -3.70 10.43
N GLN A 316 3.85 -3.61 10.61
CA GLN A 316 3.16 -2.33 10.87
C GLN A 316 3.14 -1.97 12.36
N THR A 317 3.26 -0.68 12.69
CA THR A 317 3.11 -0.18 14.08
C THR A 317 1.69 -0.36 14.66
N THR A 318 0.73 -0.86 13.88
CA THR A 318 -0.64 -1.17 14.32
C THR A 318 -0.71 -2.33 15.31
N ALA A 319 0.23 -3.28 15.27
CA ALA A 319 0.38 -4.27 16.33
C ALA A 319 1.02 -3.63 17.58
N PRO A 320 0.48 -3.87 18.78
CA PRO A 320 1.09 -3.36 20.01
C PRO A 320 2.38 -4.11 20.35
N ALA A 321 3.25 -3.49 21.16
CA ALA A 321 4.56 -4.02 21.57
C ALA A 321 4.49 -5.46 22.11
N GLU A 322 3.43 -5.79 22.86
CA GLU A 322 3.21 -7.12 23.43
C GLU A 322 3.15 -8.24 22.37
N VAL A 323 2.67 -7.96 21.16
CA VAL A 323 2.67 -8.93 20.05
C VAL A 323 4.11 -9.25 19.64
N TYR A 324 4.92 -8.22 19.42
CA TYR A 324 6.32 -8.38 19.03
C TYR A 324 7.14 -9.07 20.12
N GLN A 325 6.90 -8.74 21.38
CA GLN A 325 7.54 -9.41 22.51
C GLN A 325 7.29 -10.93 22.49
N LYS A 326 6.05 -11.36 22.26
CA LYS A 326 5.68 -12.79 22.18
C LYS A 326 6.25 -13.48 20.95
N LEU A 327 6.52 -12.75 19.87
CA LEU A 327 7.08 -13.30 18.64
C LEU A 327 8.60 -13.49 18.70
N VAL A 328 9.32 -12.82 19.62
CA VAL A 328 10.80 -12.88 19.69
C VAL A 328 11.35 -14.31 19.66
N PRO A 329 10.91 -15.26 20.53
CA PRO A 329 11.48 -16.62 20.51
C PRO A 329 11.26 -17.35 19.17
N PHE A 330 10.16 -17.03 18.48
CA PHE A 330 9.85 -17.61 17.18
C PHE A 330 10.72 -16.99 16.07
N ALA A 331 10.85 -15.65 16.08
CA ALA A 331 11.67 -14.90 15.13
C ALA A 331 13.18 -15.23 15.26
N GLU A 332 13.69 -15.42 16.48
CA GLU A 332 15.07 -15.88 16.72
C GLU A 332 15.32 -17.26 16.14
N LYS A 333 14.39 -18.21 16.31
CA LYS A 333 14.49 -19.53 15.69
C LYS A 333 14.41 -19.45 14.16
N ALA A 334 13.61 -18.53 13.62
CA ALA A 334 13.52 -18.29 12.19
C ALA A 334 14.74 -17.56 11.60
N ASN A 335 15.53 -16.88 12.46
CA ASN A 335 16.59 -15.95 12.08
C ASN A 335 16.08 -14.84 11.13
N VAL A 336 14.94 -14.25 11.48
CA VAL A 336 14.30 -13.15 10.74
C VAL A 336 14.09 -11.98 11.70
N VAL A 337 14.56 -10.81 11.30
CA VAL A 337 14.38 -9.56 12.05
C VAL A 337 12.98 -9.02 11.77
N MET A 338 12.21 -8.72 12.82
CA MET A 338 10.94 -8.00 12.68
C MET A 338 11.25 -6.50 12.71
N GLY A 339 11.20 -5.86 11.55
CA GLY A 339 11.38 -4.41 11.40
C GLY A 339 10.04 -3.70 11.50
N ILE A 340 9.81 -2.93 12.56
CA ILE A 340 8.55 -2.19 12.75
C ILE A 340 8.62 -0.83 12.05
N GLU A 341 7.73 -0.63 11.10
CA GLU A 341 7.66 0.59 10.29
C GLU A 341 7.07 1.77 11.05
N LEU A 342 7.83 2.86 11.12
CA LEU A 342 7.42 4.13 11.68
C LEU A 342 6.79 5.00 10.60
N HIS A 343 5.52 4.72 10.30
CA HIS A 343 4.70 5.50 9.37
C HIS A 343 3.88 6.55 10.12
N THR A 344 3.58 7.69 9.49
CA THR A 344 2.69 8.71 10.07
C THR A 344 1.35 8.09 10.49
N PRO A 345 0.81 8.38 11.69
CA PRO A 345 1.22 9.41 12.66
C PRO A 345 2.22 8.95 13.74
N TYR A 346 2.89 7.80 13.57
CA TYR A 346 3.82 7.24 14.55
C TYR A 346 5.24 7.82 14.39
N SER A 347 5.42 9.06 14.84
CA SER A 347 6.74 9.68 15.01
C SER A 347 7.53 9.05 16.16
N VAL A 348 8.83 9.36 16.27
CA VAL A 348 9.72 8.81 17.31
C VAL A 348 9.21 9.06 18.73
N ASP A 349 8.59 10.21 18.96
CA ASP A 349 8.02 10.64 20.24
C ASP A 349 6.60 10.11 20.50
N HIS A 350 6.02 9.35 19.56
CA HIS A 350 4.70 8.78 19.76
C HIS A 350 4.73 7.75 20.90
N PRO A 351 3.77 7.75 21.85
CA PRO A 351 3.79 6.86 23.02
C PRO A 351 3.96 5.37 22.69
N SER A 352 3.33 4.89 21.60
CA SER A 352 3.51 3.51 21.12
C SER A 352 4.94 3.20 20.67
N VAL A 353 5.63 4.17 20.07
CA VAL A 353 7.02 4.01 19.58
C VAL A 353 7.99 4.04 20.75
N ILE A 354 7.79 4.96 21.71
CA ILE A 354 8.57 5.00 22.96
C ILE A 354 8.46 3.66 23.71
N LYS A 355 7.24 3.16 23.92
CA LYS A 355 7.01 1.86 24.56
C LYS A 355 7.69 0.71 23.81
N MET A 356 7.73 0.77 22.48
CA MET A 356 8.41 -0.22 21.66
C MET A 356 9.94 -0.14 21.79
N ALA A 357 10.52 1.06 21.81
CA ALA A 357 11.96 1.27 22.03
C ALA A 357 12.39 0.83 23.44
N GLU A 358 11.59 1.10 24.47
CA GLU A 358 11.81 0.59 25.83
C GLU A 358 11.81 -0.95 25.86
N MET A 359 10.85 -1.57 25.17
CA MET A 359 10.79 -3.03 25.04
C MET A 359 12.03 -3.58 24.33
N PHE A 360 12.53 -2.93 23.26
CA PHE A 360 13.77 -3.35 22.58
C PHE A 360 14.96 -3.36 23.54
N GLY A 361 15.12 -2.28 24.32
CA GLY A 361 16.21 -2.16 25.31
C GLY A 361 16.15 -3.23 26.40
N GLN A 362 14.95 -3.66 26.81
CA GLN A 362 14.75 -4.70 27.81
C GLN A 362 15.02 -6.12 27.27
N MET A 363 14.59 -6.40 26.04
CA MET A 363 14.67 -7.74 25.45
C MET A 363 16.10 -8.12 25.04
N GLN A 364 16.97 -7.14 24.77
CA GLN A 364 18.37 -7.35 24.34
C GLN A 364 18.51 -8.39 23.20
N THR A 365 17.57 -8.36 22.24
CA THR A 365 17.52 -9.29 21.11
C THR A 365 17.98 -8.61 19.82
N HIS A 366 18.37 -9.42 18.84
CA HIS A 366 18.81 -8.98 17.51
C HIS A 366 17.70 -9.06 16.45
N VAL A 367 16.53 -9.63 16.77
CA VAL A 367 15.42 -9.81 15.82
C VAL A 367 14.33 -8.74 15.92
N LEU A 368 14.64 -7.59 16.53
CA LEU A 368 13.75 -6.44 16.62
C LEU A 368 14.46 -5.18 16.16
N GLY A 369 13.77 -4.36 15.38
CA GLY A 369 14.26 -3.05 14.96
C GLY A 369 13.15 -2.19 14.40
N PHE A 370 13.51 -0.96 14.05
CA PHE A 370 12.62 -0.01 13.37
C PHE A 370 12.94 0.09 11.88
N VAL A 371 11.91 0.40 11.11
CA VAL A 371 11.98 0.80 9.71
C VAL A 371 11.46 2.23 9.60
N PRO A 372 12.31 3.26 9.71
CA PRO A 372 11.87 4.64 9.56
C PRO A 372 11.33 4.91 8.15
N ASP A 373 10.14 5.50 8.09
CA ASP A 373 9.52 5.96 6.85
C ASP A 373 9.69 7.48 6.72
N MET A 374 10.31 7.92 5.62
CA MET A 374 10.60 9.34 5.37
C MET A 374 9.34 10.23 5.27
N GLY A 375 8.17 9.64 5.02
CA GLY A 375 6.87 10.30 5.10
C GLY A 375 6.49 10.82 6.50
N THR A 376 7.28 10.49 7.53
CA THR A 376 7.13 11.09 8.86
C THR A 376 7.86 12.43 9.02
N CYS A 377 8.82 12.75 8.15
CA CYS A 377 9.71 13.92 8.21
C CYS A 377 9.50 14.87 7.01
N MET A 378 8.26 15.12 6.61
CA MET A 378 7.97 15.90 5.41
C MET A 378 8.10 17.41 5.66
N ARG A 379 8.64 18.13 4.68
CA ARG A 379 8.77 19.60 4.68
C ARG A 379 7.64 20.32 3.93
N ALA A 380 6.93 19.61 3.05
CA ALA A 380 5.75 20.12 2.37
C ALA A 380 4.70 19.02 2.14
N ILE A 381 3.43 19.42 1.97
CA ILE A 381 2.37 18.52 1.47
C ILE A 381 2.60 18.31 -0.04
N PRO A 382 2.62 17.06 -0.54
CA PRO A 382 2.87 16.78 -1.95
C PRO A 382 1.87 17.43 -2.91
N GLU A 383 2.36 17.90 -4.06
CA GLU A 383 1.51 18.54 -5.07
C GLU A 383 0.47 17.56 -5.66
N ALA A 384 0.82 16.28 -5.81
CA ALA A 384 -0.12 15.25 -6.25
C ALA A 384 -1.32 15.12 -5.28
N LEU A 385 -1.07 15.18 -3.97
CA LEU A 385 -2.14 15.15 -2.96
C LEU A 385 -2.99 16.43 -3.02
N LEU A 386 -2.36 17.60 -3.10
CA LEU A 386 -3.06 18.88 -3.23
C LEU A 386 -3.94 18.94 -4.48
N THR A 387 -3.42 18.47 -5.62
CA THR A 387 -4.18 18.36 -6.87
C THR A 387 -5.40 17.45 -6.68
N SER A 388 -5.22 16.32 -5.98
CA SER A 388 -6.34 15.41 -5.71
C SER A 388 -7.44 16.03 -4.84
N PHE A 389 -7.12 16.98 -3.95
CA PHE A 389 -8.12 17.73 -3.18
C PHE A 389 -8.99 18.60 -4.08
N LYS A 390 -8.36 19.30 -5.03
CA LYS A 390 -9.08 20.12 -6.03
C LYS A 390 -10.00 19.26 -6.88
N THR A 391 -9.54 18.09 -7.30
CA THR A 391 -10.37 17.11 -8.05
C THR A 391 -11.58 16.63 -7.23
N ALA A 392 -11.46 16.54 -5.90
CA ALA A 392 -12.56 16.23 -4.99
C ALA A 392 -13.50 17.43 -4.72
N GLY A 393 -13.32 18.56 -5.42
CA GLY A 393 -14.13 19.78 -5.27
C GLY A 393 -13.80 20.58 -4.01
N VAL A 394 -12.63 20.37 -3.40
CA VAL A 394 -12.16 21.18 -2.28
C VAL A 394 -11.65 22.52 -2.82
N THR A 395 -12.02 23.63 -2.17
CA THR A 395 -11.62 24.98 -2.57
C THR A 395 -10.19 25.33 -2.14
N ASP A 396 -9.57 26.31 -2.81
CA ASP A 396 -8.22 26.79 -2.44
C ASP A 396 -8.18 27.35 -1.00
N GLU A 397 -9.28 27.94 -0.51
CA GLU A 397 -9.40 28.43 0.86
C GLU A 397 -9.35 27.28 1.88
N MET A 398 -10.08 26.19 1.63
CA MET A 398 -10.04 24.99 2.46
C MET A 398 -8.64 24.34 2.44
N ILE A 399 -7.96 24.35 1.29
CA ILE A 399 -6.58 23.86 1.16
C ILE A 399 -5.61 24.74 1.97
N ALA A 400 -5.76 26.07 1.91
CA ALA A 400 -4.93 27.00 2.67
C ALA A 400 -5.09 26.78 4.19
N ILE A 401 -6.31 26.58 4.67
CA ILE A 401 -6.60 26.23 6.07
C ILE A 401 -5.97 24.89 6.43
N THR A 402 -6.05 23.90 5.55
CA THR A 402 -5.44 22.58 5.78
C THR A 402 -3.92 22.69 5.91
N LYS A 403 -3.25 23.48 5.05
CA LYS A 403 -1.82 23.77 5.13
C LYS A 403 -1.46 24.48 6.44
N GLU A 404 -2.25 25.46 6.86
CA GLU A 404 -2.07 26.17 8.13
C GLU A 404 -2.11 25.20 9.33
N ILE A 405 -3.12 24.32 9.38
CA ILE A 405 -3.25 23.30 10.44
C ILE A 405 -2.12 22.29 10.37
N TRP A 406 -1.72 21.88 9.16
CA TRP A 406 -0.59 20.96 8.95
C TRP A 406 0.69 21.51 9.58
N HIS A 407 0.90 22.82 9.49
CA HIS A 407 2.05 23.52 10.09
C HIS A 407 2.05 23.60 11.62
N LYS A 408 0.96 23.25 12.30
CA LYS A 408 0.89 23.25 13.77
C LYS A 408 1.60 22.05 14.38
N ASP A 409 2.26 22.29 15.50
CA ASP A 409 2.88 21.26 16.33
C ASP A 409 1.87 20.77 17.38
N ILE A 410 0.86 20.05 16.90
CA ILE A 410 -0.19 19.44 17.71
C ILE A 410 -0.46 18.01 17.23
N PRO A 411 -0.94 17.10 18.09
CA PRO A 411 -1.24 15.72 17.70
C PRO A 411 -2.25 15.62 16.55
N THR A 412 -2.11 14.62 15.70
CA THR A 412 -3.00 14.38 14.54
C THR A 412 -4.50 14.39 14.88
N PRO A 413 -4.97 13.79 15.99
CA PRO A 413 -6.39 13.90 16.37
C PRO A 413 -6.87 15.33 16.62
N ALA A 414 -6.00 16.20 17.16
CA ALA A 414 -6.31 17.61 17.34
C ALA A 414 -6.39 18.36 15.99
N LYS A 415 -5.53 18.01 15.03
CA LYS A 415 -5.61 18.52 13.64
C LYS A 415 -6.94 18.14 12.98
N PHE A 416 -7.39 16.88 13.14
CA PHE A 416 -8.69 16.43 12.63
C PHE A 416 -9.86 17.23 13.23
N GLY A 417 -9.83 17.44 14.54
CA GLY A 417 -10.84 18.23 15.25
C GLY A 417 -10.90 19.67 14.76
N GLU A 418 -9.73 20.33 14.67
CA GLU A 418 -9.67 21.72 14.20
C GLU A 418 -10.11 21.85 12.73
N LEU A 419 -9.69 20.93 11.86
CA LEU A 419 -10.07 20.94 10.45
C LEU A 419 -11.60 20.85 10.30
N ALA A 420 -12.22 19.88 10.98
CA ALA A 420 -13.68 19.74 10.96
C ALA A 420 -14.37 21.00 11.52
N GLN A 421 -13.88 21.55 12.64
CA GLN A 421 -14.43 22.74 13.27
C GLN A 421 -14.40 23.96 12.33
N ARG A 422 -13.34 24.13 11.53
CA ARG A 422 -13.17 25.28 10.63
C ARG A 422 -13.90 25.09 9.30
N LEU A 423 -13.88 23.88 8.75
CA LEU A 423 -14.34 23.64 7.37
C LEU A 423 -15.81 23.23 7.25
N VAL A 424 -16.41 22.61 8.29
CA VAL A 424 -17.85 22.28 8.26
C VAL A 424 -18.73 23.55 8.13
N PRO A 425 -18.47 24.66 8.87
CA PRO A 425 -19.19 25.92 8.65
C PRO A 425 -19.03 26.51 7.24
N MET A 426 -17.96 26.16 6.53
CA MET A 426 -17.70 26.56 5.15
C MET A 426 -18.38 25.65 4.11
N GLY A 427 -19.20 24.69 4.56
CA GLY A 427 -19.91 23.75 3.69
C GLY A 427 -19.08 22.54 3.24
N ALA A 428 -17.92 22.28 3.86
CA ALA A 428 -17.17 21.07 3.56
C ALA A 428 -17.96 19.81 3.95
N THR A 429 -18.07 18.89 2.99
CA THR A 429 -18.77 17.61 3.19
C THR A 429 -17.89 16.62 3.96
N PRO A 430 -18.47 15.63 4.67
CA PRO A 430 -17.68 14.60 5.36
C PRO A 430 -16.65 13.88 4.46
N PRO A 431 -16.94 13.52 3.19
CA PRO A 431 -15.93 12.98 2.28
C PRO A 431 -14.77 13.94 1.99
N GLN A 432 -15.03 15.24 1.85
CA GLN A 432 -13.99 16.25 1.64
C GLN A 432 -13.11 16.42 2.89
N ILE A 433 -13.70 16.43 4.09
CA ILE A 433 -12.95 16.43 5.35
C ILE A 433 -12.08 15.19 5.46
N GLY A 434 -12.64 14.00 5.18
CA GLY A 434 -11.89 12.74 5.17
C GLY A 434 -10.71 12.78 4.20
N ARG A 435 -10.90 13.35 3.00
CA ARG A 435 -9.83 13.52 2.02
C ARG A 435 -8.75 14.48 2.53
N LEU A 436 -9.12 15.64 3.08
CA LEU A 436 -8.15 16.62 3.61
C LEU A 436 -7.37 16.09 4.82
N ASN A 437 -7.98 15.24 5.65
CA ASN A 437 -7.30 14.57 6.77
C ASN A 437 -6.13 13.67 6.31
N MET A 438 -6.05 13.29 5.03
CA MET A 438 -4.89 12.59 4.47
C MET A 438 -3.61 13.41 4.60
N ALA A 439 -3.70 14.75 4.54
CA ALA A 439 -2.56 15.64 4.78
C ALA A 439 -1.92 15.45 6.16
N PHE A 440 -2.68 15.03 7.17
CA PHE A 440 -2.16 14.85 8.54
C PHE A 440 -1.86 13.39 8.89
N SER A 441 -2.50 12.44 8.20
CA SER A 441 -2.31 11.00 8.45
C SER A 441 -1.21 10.39 7.60
N MET A 442 -0.87 10.99 6.47
CA MET A 442 0.19 10.49 5.58
C MET A 442 1.43 11.38 5.57
N ASN A 443 1.30 12.67 5.88
CA ASN A 443 2.42 13.62 5.79
C ASN A 443 2.81 14.15 7.17
N GLY A 444 3.72 13.45 7.83
CA GLY A 444 4.26 13.81 9.14
C GLY A 444 5.25 14.99 9.06
N ARG A 445 5.51 15.62 10.20
CA ARG A 445 6.42 16.77 10.33
C ARG A 445 7.39 16.65 11.49
N GLN A 446 7.74 15.43 11.89
CA GLN A 446 8.73 15.30 12.95
C GLN A 446 10.07 15.90 12.49
N PRO A 447 10.83 16.56 13.37
CA PRO A 447 12.18 17.00 13.06
C PRO A 447 13.07 15.80 12.67
N VAL A 448 13.85 15.94 11.59
CA VAL A 448 14.73 14.87 11.08
C VAL A 448 15.72 14.38 12.12
N GLU A 449 16.22 15.28 12.99
CA GLU A 449 17.17 14.97 14.05
C GLU A 449 16.63 13.95 15.07
N ASN A 450 15.31 13.84 15.24
CA ASN A 450 14.70 12.90 16.18
C ASN A 450 15.02 11.44 15.82
N TRP A 451 15.34 11.15 14.56
CA TRP A 451 15.73 9.79 14.15
C TRP A 451 17.05 9.32 14.80
N LYS A 452 17.88 10.25 15.30
CA LYS A 452 19.09 9.91 16.06
C LYS A 452 18.78 9.10 17.33
N GLU A 453 17.61 9.31 17.92
CA GLU A 453 17.19 8.61 19.16
C GLU A 453 16.98 7.11 18.95
N ILE A 454 16.58 6.70 17.74
CA ILE A 454 16.28 5.31 17.40
C ILE A 454 17.34 4.66 16.50
N MET A 455 18.34 5.42 16.04
CA MET A 455 19.35 4.97 15.08
C MET A 455 19.98 3.60 15.41
N PRO A 456 20.30 3.26 16.68
CA PRO A 456 20.85 1.93 17.02
C PRO A 456 19.92 0.75 16.71
N TYR A 457 18.62 1.01 16.54
CA TYR A 457 17.60 0.01 16.27
C TYR A 457 17.12 0.02 14.81
N VAL A 458 17.66 0.90 13.96
CA VAL A 458 17.26 0.97 12.54
C VAL A 458 17.83 -0.23 11.79
N VAL A 459 16.95 -1.03 11.18
CA VAL A 459 17.33 -2.24 10.43
C VAL A 459 17.12 -2.11 8.93
N HIS A 460 16.22 -1.21 8.54
CA HIS A 460 15.89 -0.88 7.15
C HIS A 460 15.31 0.54 7.10
N VAL A 461 15.17 1.16 5.93
CA VAL A 461 14.60 2.51 5.78
C VAL A 461 13.74 2.59 4.52
N HIS A 462 12.55 3.20 4.64
CA HIS A 462 11.69 3.49 3.51
C HIS A 462 11.86 4.93 3.05
N GLY A 463 12.39 5.07 1.84
CA GLY A 463 12.53 6.33 1.12
C GLY A 463 11.26 6.70 0.38
N LYS A 464 10.19 7.02 1.13
CA LYS A 464 8.91 7.49 0.58
C LYS A 464 9.09 8.73 -0.32
N PHE A 465 8.31 8.82 -1.39
CA PHE A 465 8.25 10.01 -2.26
C PHE A 465 6.96 10.11 -3.08
N TYR A 466 6.70 11.31 -3.62
CA TYR A 466 5.44 11.61 -4.29
C TYR A 466 5.59 12.22 -5.69
N GLY A 467 6.73 12.83 -6.01
CA GLY A 467 7.02 13.37 -7.34
C GLY A 467 8.23 14.29 -7.36
N PHE A 468 8.60 14.77 -8.55
CA PHE A 468 9.79 15.61 -8.75
C PHE A 468 9.42 16.93 -9.44
N ASP A 469 10.14 17.99 -9.09
CA ASP A 469 10.08 19.26 -9.79
C ASP A 469 10.92 19.26 -11.08
N GLU A 470 10.93 20.40 -11.78
CA GLU A 470 11.67 20.58 -13.05
C GLU A 470 13.19 20.47 -12.89
N ASN A 471 13.72 20.61 -11.67
CA ASN A 471 15.15 20.50 -11.36
C ASN A 471 15.55 19.05 -10.97
N GLY A 472 14.58 18.14 -10.92
CA GLY A 472 14.77 16.76 -10.49
C GLY A 472 14.88 16.60 -8.97
N ASP A 473 14.37 17.55 -8.20
CA ASP A 473 14.30 17.46 -6.74
C ASP A 473 12.90 17.00 -6.28
N GLU A 474 12.85 16.28 -5.15
CA GLU A 474 11.60 15.92 -4.46
C GLU A 474 11.26 17.07 -3.49
N PRO A 475 10.15 17.82 -3.71
CA PRO A 475 9.89 19.04 -2.95
C PRO A 475 9.37 18.78 -1.52
N SER A 476 8.79 17.61 -1.27
CA SER A 476 8.10 17.22 -0.04
C SER A 476 9.04 16.63 1.02
N ILE A 477 10.15 16.03 0.61
CA ILE A 477 11.10 15.28 1.44
C ILE A 477 12.50 15.89 1.35
N ASP A 478 13.13 16.15 2.50
CA ASP A 478 14.50 16.67 2.56
C ASP A 478 15.53 15.53 2.61
N TYR A 479 15.76 14.85 1.47
CA TYR A 479 16.74 13.77 1.41
C TYR A 479 18.15 14.17 1.87
N PRO A 480 18.70 15.35 1.51
CA PRO A 480 20.01 15.77 2.01
C PRO A 480 20.09 15.80 3.54
N ALA A 481 19.09 16.39 4.21
CA ALA A 481 19.05 16.43 5.67
C ALA A 481 18.91 15.03 6.27
N ILE A 482 18.02 14.20 5.71
CA ILE A 482 17.78 12.83 6.20
C ILE A 482 19.04 11.96 6.03
N PHE A 483 19.63 11.92 4.84
CA PHE A 483 20.83 11.11 4.56
C PHE A 483 22.02 11.53 5.43
N LYS A 484 22.16 12.83 5.71
CA LYS A 484 23.15 13.33 6.67
C LYS A 484 22.95 12.73 8.06
N VAL A 485 21.72 12.75 8.59
CA VAL A 485 21.41 12.18 9.91
C VAL A 485 21.70 10.68 9.96
N PHE A 486 21.35 9.92 8.92
CA PHE A 486 21.68 8.49 8.85
C PHE A 486 23.18 8.21 8.74
N HIS A 487 23.88 8.98 7.92
CA HIS A 487 25.32 8.86 7.75
C HIS A 487 26.04 9.15 9.07
N GLU A 488 25.73 10.28 9.73
CA GLU A 488 26.26 10.64 11.05
C GLU A 488 25.87 9.61 12.12
N GLY A 489 24.68 9.03 11.99
CA GLY A 489 24.17 7.94 12.82
C GLY A 489 24.85 6.58 12.58
N GLY A 490 25.69 6.47 11.55
CA GLY A 490 26.42 5.25 11.21
C GLY A 490 25.60 4.16 10.51
N TYR A 491 24.43 4.49 9.96
CA TYR A 491 23.62 3.55 9.20
C TYR A 491 24.29 3.15 7.88
N LYS A 492 24.29 1.85 7.58
CA LYS A 492 24.93 1.26 6.39
C LYS A 492 24.01 0.26 5.66
N GLY A 493 22.76 0.19 6.05
CA GLY A 493 21.78 -0.72 5.47
C GLY A 493 21.20 -0.18 4.16
N TYR A 494 20.08 -0.76 3.76
CA TYR A 494 19.35 -0.37 2.56
C TYR A 494 18.37 0.78 2.82
N ILE A 495 18.21 1.65 1.84
CA ILE A 495 17.06 2.56 1.74
C ILE A 495 16.26 2.10 0.53
N SER A 496 14.98 1.76 0.75
CA SER A 496 14.07 1.25 -0.27
C SER A 496 13.23 2.38 -0.84
N SER A 497 13.16 2.51 -2.17
CA SER A 497 12.18 3.38 -2.82
C SER A 497 10.76 2.93 -2.53
N GLU A 498 9.92 3.86 -2.08
CA GLU A 498 8.46 3.68 -1.97
C GLU A 498 7.73 4.85 -2.63
N TYR A 499 7.30 4.66 -3.89
CA TYR A 499 6.52 5.64 -4.62
C TYR A 499 5.06 5.63 -4.18
N GLU A 500 4.61 6.72 -3.54
CA GLU A 500 3.22 6.86 -3.06
C GLU A 500 2.43 7.93 -3.83
N GLY A 501 3.08 8.63 -4.76
CA GLY A 501 2.39 9.55 -5.69
C GLY A 501 1.29 8.85 -6.51
N SER A 502 1.48 7.57 -6.82
CA SER A 502 0.52 6.71 -7.53
C SER A 502 -0.82 6.54 -6.81
N ALA A 503 -0.89 6.81 -5.51
CA ALA A 503 -2.15 6.83 -4.75
C ALA A 503 -3.03 8.05 -5.10
N PHE A 504 -2.46 9.09 -5.70
CA PHE A 504 -3.13 10.36 -5.97
C PHE A 504 -3.23 10.70 -7.45
N THR A 505 -2.35 10.15 -8.28
CA THR A 505 -2.30 10.42 -9.72
C THR A 505 -1.87 9.18 -10.51
N ASP A 506 -2.37 9.03 -11.73
CA ASP A 506 -1.93 8.06 -12.73
C ASP A 506 -1.19 8.73 -13.91
N GLU A 507 -0.76 9.98 -13.74
CA GLU A 507 -0.12 10.78 -14.80
C GLU A 507 1.35 10.40 -15.03
N PHE A 508 1.98 9.69 -14.10
CA PHE A 508 3.39 9.36 -14.14
C PHE A 508 3.61 7.86 -14.17
N ASP A 509 4.58 7.43 -14.96
CA ASP A 509 5.11 6.06 -14.94
C ASP A 509 5.97 5.85 -13.70
N ALA A 510 5.68 4.82 -12.90
CA ALA A 510 6.40 4.58 -11.67
C ALA A 510 7.88 4.18 -11.89
N PHE A 511 8.23 3.51 -12.99
CA PHE A 511 9.64 3.20 -13.27
C PHE A 511 10.45 4.47 -13.50
N ASP A 512 9.91 5.43 -14.24
CA ASP A 512 10.53 6.74 -14.44
C ASP A 512 10.62 7.53 -13.12
N MET A 513 9.61 7.45 -12.26
CA MET A 513 9.60 8.11 -10.96
C MET A 513 10.66 7.52 -10.01
N VAL A 514 10.77 6.21 -9.91
CA VAL A 514 11.81 5.53 -9.11
C VAL A 514 13.19 5.82 -9.68
N GLU A 515 13.35 5.87 -11.01
CA GLU A 515 14.62 6.24 -11.63
C GLU A 515 15.07 7.65 -11.25
N LYS A 516 14.18 8.64 -11.32
CA LYS A 516 14.48 10.01 -10.86
C LYS A 516 14.91 10.04 -9.40
N GLN A 517 14.25 9.25 -8.54
CA GLN A 517 14.62 9.16 -7.13
C GLN A 517 16.02 8.58 -6.94
N HIS A 518 16.33 7.46 -7.59
CA HIS A 518 17.64 6.83 -7.49
C HIS A 518 18.75 7.74 -8.05
N GLN A 519 18.49 8.49 -9.13
CA GLN A 519 19.43 9.49 -9.64
C GLN A 519 19.69 10.60 -8.62
N LEU A 520 18.64 11.13 -7.99
CA LEU A 520 18.74 12.13 -6.92
C LEU A 520 19.54 11.57 -5.73
N TRP A 521 19.23 10.36 -5.27
CA TRP A 521 19.93 9.71 -4.16
C TRP A 521 21.39 9.46 -4.46
N LYS A 522 21.73 8.94 -5.65
CA LYS A 522 23.12 8.74 -6.09
C LYS A 522 23.89 10.08 -6.07
N ARG A 523 23.29 11.17 -6.53
CA ARG A 523 23.88 12.53 -6.49
C ARG A 523 24.10 13.02 -5.06
N ILE A 524 23.14 12.82 -4.16
CA ILE A 524 23.24 13.25 -2.76
C ILE A 524 24.31 12.44 -2.02
N LEU A 525 24.30 11.11 -2.19
CA LEU A 525 25.20 10.18 -1.51
C LEU A 525 26.68 10.33 -1.92
N GLN A 526 26.97 10.92 -3.09
CA GLN A 526 28.35 11.30 -3.47
C GLN A 526 28.99 12.33 -2.53
N ASN A 527 28.20 13.01 -1.69
CA ASN A 527 28.69 14.00 -0.73
C ASN A 527 29.04 13.41 0.65
N PHE A 528 28.87 12.09 0.84
CA PHE A 528 29.03 11.41 2.14
C PHE A 528 30.06 10.28 2.11
#